data_AF-A0A7J3TVW7-F1
#
_entry.id   AF-A0A7J3TVW7-F1
#
_cell.length_a   1.000
_cell.length_b   1.000
_cell.length_c   1.000
_cell.angle_alpha   90.00
_cell.angle_beta   90.00
_cell.angle_gamma   90.00
#
_symmetry.space_group_name_H-M   'P 1'
#
loop_
_entity.id
_entity.type
_entity.pdbx_description
1 polymer ?
#
loop_
_entity_poly.entity_id
_entity_poly.type
_entity_poly.pdbx_seq_one_letter_code
_entity_poly.pdbx_strand_id
1 'polypeptide(L)'
;MLQLDKDIKFNPQKYYISIRKTRNFAYVEPRKKKMNIVIMLPYEVGSKLIKRHTITKLSESVQNWYGAPCFQVTVENEADIEEVVRALEEAYRRSQT
;
A
#
# COMPACT_ATOMS: atom_id res chain seq x y z
N MET A 1 16.84 -8.16 1.45
CA MET A 1 15.89 -7.69 0.41
C MET A 1 14.72 -8.64 0.40
N LEU A 2 13.49 -8.17 0.63
CA LEU A 2 12.28 -9.02 0.65
C LEU A 2 12.04 -9.63 -0.73
N GLN A 3 12.32 -10.92 -0.88
CA GLN A 3 11.94 -11.70 -2.07
C GLN A 3 10.54 -12.28 -1.83
N LEU A 4 9.51 -11.44 -1.94
CA LEU A 4 8.11 -11.86 -1.76
C LEU A 4 7.67 -12.82 -2.87
N ASP A 5 7.95 -12.45 -4.12
CA ASP A 5 7.70 -13.27 -5.31
C ASP A 5 8.44 -12.66 -6.50
N LYS A 6 9.01 -13.50 -7.37
CA LYS A 6 9.71 -13.08 -8.59
C LYS A 6 8.78 -12.47 -9.65
N ASP A 7 7.49 -12.76 -9.57
CA ASP A 7 6.49 -12.32 -10.54
C ASP A 7 5.85 -10.96 -10.17
N ILE A 8 6.23 -10.38 -9.03
CA ILE A 8 5.84 -9.01 -8.68
C ILE A 8 6.47 -8.04 -9.66
N LYS A 9 5.63 -7.18 -10.23
CA LYS A 9 6.02 -6.12 -11.16
C LYS A 9 5.86 -4.77 -10.49
N PHE A 10 6.92 -3.97 -10.59
CA PHE A 10 6.89 -2.54 -10.31
C PHE A 10 6.64 -1.82 -11.63
N ASN A 11 5.61 -0.99 -11.68
CA ASN A 11 5.26 -0.22 -12.85
C ASN A 11 5.33 1.28 -12.51
N PRO A 12 6.51 1.91 -12.68
CA PRO A 12 6.69 3.33 -12.47
C PRO A 12 5.80 4.14 -13.42
N GLN A 13 5.21 5.20 -12.90
CA GLN A 13 4.43 6.22 -13.59
C GLN A 13 4.99 7.59 -13.24
N LYS A 14 4.49 8.65 -13.89
CA LYS A 14 5.00 10.02 -13.68
C LYS A 14 5.01 10.46 -12.21
N TYR A 15 4.02 10.03 -11.42
CA TYR A 15 3.84 10.48 -10.03
C TYR A 15 3.88 9.36 -8.99
N TYR A 16 3.76 8.11 -9.40
CA TYR A 16 3.68 6.98 -8.47
C TYR A 16 4.28 5.73 -9.09
N ILE A 17 4.50 4.71 -8.29
CA ILE A 17 4.90 3.37 -8.73
C ILE A 17 3.78 2.42 -8.31
N SER A 18 3.10 1.78 -9.26
CA SER A 18 2.16 0.70 -8.89
C SER A 18 2.92 -0.60 -8.70
N ILE A 19 2.53 -1.36 -7.68
CA ILE A 19 3.08 -2.67 -7.35
C ILE A 19 1.97 -3.69 -7.59
N ARG A 20 2.24 -4.68 -8.44
CA ARG A 20 1.23 -5.63 -8.90
C ARG A 20 1.78 -7.02 -9.15
N LYS A 21 0.89 -8.01 -9.15
CA LYS A 21 1.13 -9.32 -9.79
C LYS A 21 0.02 -9.59 -10.80
N THR A 22 -1.10 -10.18 -10.35
CA THR A 22 -2.33 -10.31 -11.16
C THR A 22 -3.12 -9.02 -11.16
N ARG A 23 -3.26 -8.40 -9.98
CA ARG A 23 -3.90 -7.09 -9.76
C ARG A 23 -2.93 -6.17 -9.01
N ASN A 24 -3.19 -4.87 -9.04
CA ASN A 24 -2.45 -3.93 -8.20
C ASN A 24 -2.79 -4.18 -6.73
N PHE A 25 -1.79 -4.21 -5.86
CA PHE A 25 -1.98 -4.36 -4.41
C PHE A 25 -1.43 -3.19 -3.62
N ALA A 26 -0.61 -2.34 -4.25
CA ALA A 26 -0.16 -1.08 -3.67
C ALA A 26 0.21 -0.05 -4.73
N TYR A 27 0.18 1.22 -4.33
CA TYR A 27 0.65 2.36 -5.11
C TYR A 27 1.51 3.23 -4.21
N VAL A 28 2.78 3.40 -4.59
CA VAL A 28 3.76 4.20 -3.85
C VAL A 28 3.89 5.55 -4.53
N GLU A 29 3.59 6.62 -3.79
CA GLU A 29 3.67 7.99 -4.26
C GLU A 29 4.73 8.76 -3.45
N PRO A 30 5.95 8.90 -4.00
CA PRO A 30 7.00 9.69 -3.37
C PRO A 30 6.61 11.16 -3.28
N ARG A 31 6.75 11.77 -2.10
CA ARG A 31 6.61 13.21 -1.89
C ARG A 31 7.93 13.76 -1.37
N LYS A 32 8.09 15.10 -1.40
CA LYS A 32 9.36 15.76 -1.08
C LYS A 32 9.94 15.41 0.30
N LYS A 33 9.08 15.17 1.31
CA LYS A 33 9.49 14.92 2.71
C LYS A 33 8.87 13.66 3.31
N LYS A 34 8.07 12.93 2.54
CA LYS A 34 7.27 11.80 3.01
C LYS A 34 6.90 10.90 1.84
N MET A 35 6.36 9.74 2.14
CA MET A 35 5.87 8.81 1.14
C MET A 35 4.44 8.44 1.47
N ASN A 36 3.55 8.62 0.50
CA ASN A 36 2.19 8.12 0.61
C ASN A 36 2.15 6.75 -0.06
N ILE A 37 1.54 5.77 0.61
CA ILE A 37 1.33 4.45 0.02
C ILE A 37 -0.15 4.13 0.13
N VAL A 38 -0.81 3.94 -1.01
CA VAL A 38 -2.16 3.38 -1.04
C VAL A 38 -2.02 1.87 -1.03
N ILE A 39 -2.60 1.20 -0.03
CA ILE A 39 -2.56 -0.25 0.14
C ILE A 39 -3.98 -0.79 -0.11
N MET A 40 -4.08 -1.80 -0.98
CA MET A 40 -5.35 -2.39 -1.40
C MET A 40 -5.90 -3.37 -0.36
N LEU A 41 -6.22 -2.83 0.82
CA LEU A 41 -6.81 -3.53 1.96
C LEU A 41 -7.91 -2.66 2.60
N PRO A 42 -8.92 -3.26 3.26
CA PRO A 42 -9.85 -2.51 4.09
C PRO A 42 -9.12 -1.73 5.19
N TYR A 43 -9.58 -0.51 5.46
CA TYR A 43 -9.00 0.36 6.50
C TYR A 43 -8.93 -0.32 7.87
N GLU A 44 -9.92 -1.14 8.21
CA GLU A 44 -10.04 -1.83 9.48
C GLU A 44 -8.99 -2.94 9.65
N VAL A 45 -8.43 -3.46 8.55
CA VAL A 45 -7.27 -4.36 8.55
C VAL A 45 -6.00 -3.53 8.69
N GLY A 46 -5.88 -2.45 7.92
CA GLY A 46 -4.75 -1.52 8.00
C GLY A 46 -4.52 -0.97 9.41
N SER A 47 -5.59 -0.54 10.09
CA SER A 47 -5.55 0.01 11.46
C SER A 47 -5.15 -1.01 12.53
N LYS A 48 -5.24 -2.30 12.24
CA LYS A 48 -4.73 -3.37 13.11
C LYS A 48 -3.24 -3.61 12.89
N LEU A 49 -2.77 -3.48 11.65
CA LEU A 49 -1.38 -3.75 11.26
C LEU A 49 -0.45 -2.58 11.51
N ILE A 50 -0.94 -1.35 11.32
CA ILE A 50 -0.16 -0.11 11.34
C ILE A 50 -0.58 0.72 12.56
N LYS A 51 0.37 0.99 13.45
CA LYS A 51 0.15 1.66 14.74
C LYS A 51 0.92 2.96 14.89
N ARG A 52 2.05 3.09 14.21
CA ARG A 52 3.00 4.20 14.38
C ARG A 52 2.91 5.19 13.23
N HIS A 53 2.68 4.70 12.02
CA HIS A 53 2.46 5.54 10.85
C HIS A 53 1.02 6.04 10.76
N THR A 54 0.86 7.22 10.15
CA THR A 54 -0.48 7.80 9.95
C THR A 54 -1.21 7.01 8.86
N ILE A 55 -2.38 6.48 9.18
CA ILE A 55 -3.29 5.90 8.20
C ILE A 55 -4.50 6.80 7.96
N THR A 56 -5.00 6.78 6.74
CA THR A 56 -6.16 7.58 6.32
C THR A 56 -7.12 6.67 5.57
N LYS A 57 -8.37 6.61 6.06
CA LYS A 57 -9.47 5.97 5.33
C LYS A 57 -9.79 6.82 4.11
N LEU A 58 -9.65 6.24 2.93
CA LEU A 58 -10.00 6.92 1.68
C LEU A 58 -11.53 6.95 1.53
N SER A 59 -12.04 7.97 0.84
CA SER A 59 -13.48 8.06 0.59
C SER A 59 -13.97 6.92 -0.30
N GLU A 60 -15.27 6.63 -0.25
CA GLU A 60 -15.88 5.58 -1.06
C GLU A 60 -15.64 5.80 -2.56
N SER A 61 -15.80 7.04 -3.06
CA SER A 61 -15.51 7.36 -4.46
C SER A 61 -14.07 7.08 -4.86
N VAL A 62 -13.10 7.31 -3.96
CA VAL A 62 -11.69 7.00 -4.22
C VAL A 62 -11.47 5.49 -4.21
N GLN A 63 -12.04 4.75 -3.25
CA GLN A 63 -11.96 3.29 -3.22
C GLN A 63 -12.58 2.66 -4.48
N ASN A 64 -13.72 3.20 -4.95
CA ASN A 64 -14.37 2.78 -6.18
C ASN A 64 -13.51 3.06 -7.42
N TRP A 65 -12.78 4.19 -7.46
CA TRP A 65 -11.82 4.48 -8.53
C TRP A 65 -10.66 3.47 -8.57
N TYR A 66 -10.17 3.07 -7.40
CA TYR A 66 -9.18 1.98 -7.27
C TYR A 66 -9.78 0.58 -7.51
N GLY A 67 -11.11 0.46 -7.48
CA GLY A 67 -11.86 -0.78 -7.74
C GLY A 67 -11.90 -1.78 -6.58
N ALA A 68 -11.43 -1.41 -5.39
CA ALA A 68 -11.49 -2.24 -4.19
C ALA A 68 -11.25 -1.42 -2.91
N PRO A 69 -11.62 -1.95 -1.73
CA PRO A 69 -11.31 -1.33 -0.46
C PRO A 69 -9.81 -1.05 -0.30
N CYS A 70 -9.48 0.19 0.04
CA CYS A 70 -8.10 0.63 0.21
C CYS A 70 -7.98 1.73 1.26
N PHE A 71 -6.76 1.91 1.76
CA PHE A 71 -6.41 3.01 2.66
C PHE A 71 -5.05 3.58 2.27
N GLN A 72 -4.76 4.80 2.71
CA GLN A 72 -3.45 5.42 2.56
C GLN A 72 -2.68 5.32 3.88
N VAL A 73 -1.40 4.93 3.82
CA VAL A 73 -0.43 5.16 4.89
C VAL A 73 0.51 6.30 4.47
N THR A 74 0.81 7.18 5.41
CA THR A 74 1.78 8.26 5.25
C THR A 74 3.01 7.92 6.07
N VAL A 75 4.14 7.69 5.40
CA VAL A 75 5.44 7.37 5.99
C VAL A 75 6.29 8.63 5.98
N GLU A 76 6.60 9.17 7.15
CA GLU A 76 7.41 10.40 7.30
C GLU A 76 8.85 10.11 7.73
N ASN A 77 9.12 8.91 8.26
CA ASN A 77 10.44 8.42 8.64
C ASN A 77 10.48 6.88 8.55
N GLU A 78 11.66 6.30 8.71
CA GLU A 78 11.88 4.85 8.60
C GLU A 78 11.61 4.07 9.90
N ALA A 79 11.28 4.73 11.01
CA ALA A 79 10.98 4.04 12.26
C ALA A 79 9.72 3.17 12.07
N ASP A 80 9.75 1.95 12.59
CA ASP A 80 8.65 0.98 12.52
C ASP A 80 8.17 0.64 11.09
N ILE A 81 9.02 0.82 10.07
CA ILE A 81 8.66 0.58 8.66
C ILE A 81 8.20 -0.87 8.40
N GLU A 82 8.61 -1.81 9.26
CA GLU A 82 8.20 -3.21 9.20
C GLU A 82 6.68 -3.38 9.30
N GLU A 83 5.96 -2.47 9.95
CA GLU A 83 4.50 -2.54 10.01
C GLU A 83 3.85 -2.26 8.65
N VAL A 84 4.45 -1.35 7.87
CA VAL A 84 4.05 -1.04 6.50
C VAL A 84 4.39 -2.21 5.58
N VAL A 85 5.57 -2.81 5.75
CA VAL A 85 5.97 -4.02 5.02
C VAL A 85 4.95 -5.15 5.26
N ARG A 86 4.60 -5.44 6.52
CA ARG A 86 3.59 -6.46 6.84
C ARG A 86 2.23 -6.17 6.20
N ALA A 87 1.82 -4.91 6.13
CA ALA A 87 0.59 -4.52 5.44
C ALA A 87 0.67 -4.76 3.91
N LEU A 88 1.83 -4.50 3.29
CA LEU A 88 2.08 -4.80 1.88
C LEU A 88 2.09 -6.30 1.60
N GLU A 89 2.68 -7.10 2.47
CA GLU A 89 2.67 -8.56 2.39
C GLU A 89 1.25 -9.12 2.46
N GLU A 90 0.43 -8.59 3.37
CA GLU A 90 -0.97 -8.97 3.50
C GLU A 90 -1.79 -8.58 2.27
N ALA A 91 -1.59 -7.37 1.75
CA ALA A 91 -2.23 -6.92 0.50
C ALA A 91 -1.82 -7.81 -0.68
N TYR A 92 -0.54 -8.16 -0.76
CA TYR A 92 -0.01 -9.08 -1.75
C TYR A 92 -0.71 -10.45 -1.68
N ARG A 93 -0.78 -11.08 -0.50
CA ARG A 93 -1.45 -12.38 -0.32
C ARG A 93 -2.90 -12.37 -0.80
N ARG A 94 -3.66 -11.33 -0.46
CA ARG A 94 -5.08 -11.20 -0.86
C ARG A 94 -5.28 -10.88 -2.33
N SER A 95 -4.28 -10.29 -3.00
CA SER A 95 -4.35 -10.00 -4.43
C SER A 95 -4.24 -11.24 -5.34
N GLN A 96 -3.89 -12.39 -4.77
CA GLN A 96 -3.73 -13.66 -5.49
C GLN A 96 -5.04 -14.47 -5.60
N THR A 97 -6.00 -14.22 -4.71
CA THR A 97 -7.35 -14.79 -4.72
C THR A 97 -8.30 -14.03 -5.64
#